data_AF-A0A1Y0I1E8-F1
#
_entry.id   AF-A0A1Y0I1E8-F1
#
_cell.length_a   1.000
_cell.length_b   1.000
_cell.length_c   1.000
_cell.angle_alpha   90.00
_cell.angle_beta   90.00
_cell.angle_gamma   90.00
#
_symmetry.space_group_name_H-M   'P 1'
#
loop_
_entity.id
_entity.type
_entity.pdbx_description
1 polymer ?
#
loop_
_entity_poly.entity_id
_entity_poly.type
_entity_poly.pdbx_seq_one_letter_code
_entity_poly.pdbx_strand_id
1 'polypeptide(L)'
;MYTTFNKPEVISTASTSTIFSYGPERSRYKKETDTSEITYYVGSGLYEEVENGAITTQKVFIDDFLLVKSEGTETEYNYIHRDHLGSVVAMSDQDGRTIQQFSFEPFGERNPDNSDYTNRGFTDHEHLGDSGLIHMNGRVYDPVIGRFLSPDPFIQDPYNSQNYNRYSYVLNNPLSATDPSGYRYAGFADAGAPELNIVDPWTPTYTGDLFTDLGLDFQAAFHNIPAGIVNRGLAFASTPSILYSEFNDVSISQADQDLFGMAMSVAPLLGTADFLFNPGSFFRMAGKSLKGAPSSIGVPFSRSSNPLDTVLELDSQGNEIMYRTMSEQHLRILEETGQLAHTGETSLSPLLAYSSQYNGITVRITTKPGTSAQLQEIGIAANEPAAFELPHLSTQTGPWVQTHARFKVEKGQMTTQLGQGRALEIFNKNIIDFEPLY
;
A
#
# COMPACT_ATOMS: atom_id res chain seq x y z
N MET A 1 31.41 6.86 2.82
CA MET A 1 31.56 5.92 3.95
C MET A 1 30.30 5.09 4.07
N TYR A 2 30.41 3.84 4.51
CA TYR A 2 29.28 2.91 4.63
C TYR A 2 29.15 2.42 6.08
N THR A 3 27.91 2.18 6.49
CA THR A 3 27.59 1.54 7.77
C THR A 3 28.01 0.06 7.78
N THR A 4 28.02 -0.56 8.95
CA THR A 4 28.31 -2.00 9.13
C THR A 4 27.31 -2.93 8.43
N PHE A 5 26.13 -2.41 8.08
CA PHE A 5 25.08 -3.10 7.33
C PHE A 5 24.97 -2.63 5.88
N ASN A 6 26.06 -2.10 5.33
CA ASN A 6 26.25 -1.81 3.91
C ASN A 6 25.27 -0.77 3.33
N LYS A 7 24.91 0.25 4.13
CA LYS A 7 24.18 1.44 3.66
C LYS A 7 25.08 2.68 3.66
N PRO A 8 24.87 3.66 2.76
CA PRO A 8 25.71 4.86 2.70
C PRO A 8 25.52 5.68 3.98
N GLU A 9 26.58 5.92 4.74
CA GLU A 9 26.53 6.78 5.93
C GLU A 9 26.90 8.21 5.58
N VAL A 10 27.91 8.38 4.73
CA VAL A 10 28.38 9.68 4.25
C VAL A 10 28.73 9.57 2.79
N ILE A 11 28.19 10.49 1.98
CA ILE A 11 28.58 10.70 0.59
C ILE A 11 29.24 12.07 0.54
N SER A 12 30.47 12.15 0.05
CA SER A 12 31.20 13.42 -0.05
C SER A 12 31.85 13.58 -1.41
N THR A 13 31.74 14.77 -1.97
CA THR A 13 32.50 15.25 -3.12
C THR A 13 33.67 16.10 -2.64
N ALA A 14 34.36 16.81 -3.54
CA ALA A 14 35.41 17.76 -3.17
C ALA A 14 34.86 19.00 -2.42
N SER A 15 33.58 19.32 -2.59
CA SER A 15 32.96 20.56 -2.11
C SER A 15 31.73 20.36 -1.24
N THR A 16 31.16 19.17 -1.21
CA THR A 16 29.91 18.87 -0.50
C THR A 16 29.99 17.52 0.20
N SER A 17 29.20 17.36 1.24
CA SER A 17 29.01 16.15 2.00
C SER A 17 27.55 16.05 2.46
N THR A 18 27.06 14.82 2.44
CA THR A 18 25.72 14.44 2.85
C THR A 18 25.82 13.24 3.77
N ILE A 19 25.26 13.38 4.96
CA ILE A 19 25.24 12.37 6.01
C ILE A 19 23.84 11.77 6.07
N PHE A 20 23.76 10.45 6.23
CA PHE A 20 22.50 9.73 6.35
C PHE A 20 22.44 8.97 7.68
N SER A 21 21.28 8.98 8.33
CA SER A 21 21.01 8.19 9.54
C SER A 21 19.86 7.22 9.32
N TYR A 22 19.98 6.07 9.99
CA TYR A 22 19.09 4.92 9.80
C TYR A 22 18.49 4.46 11.12
N GLY A 23 17.22 4.07 11.08
CA GLY A 23 16.50 3.53 12.23
C GLY A 23 16.93 2.09 12.56
N PRO A 24 16.35 1.49 13.61
CA PRO A 24 16.65 0.10 13.99
C PRO A 24 16.25 -0.88 12.89
N GLU A 25 15.20 -0.59 12.13
CA GLU A 25 14.80 -1.26 10.90
C GLU A 25 15.64 -0.86 9.67
N ARG A 26 16.80 -0.22 9.83
CA ARG A 26 17.72 0.18 8.76
C ARG A 26 17.11 1.09 7.68
N SER A 27 15.92 1.62 7.93
CA SER A 27 15.31 2.61 7.05
C SER A 27 15.90 3.98 7.29
N ARG A 28 16.10 4.72 6.21
CA ARG A 28 16.63 6.08 6.29
C ARG A 28 15.56 6.98 6.89
N TYR A 29 15.87 7.63 8.00
CA TYR A 29 14.97 8.57 8.65
C TYR A 29 15.54 9.99 8.69
N LYS A 30 16.83 10.18 8.40
CA LYS A 30 17.47 11.50 8.38
C LYS A 30 18.52 11.62 7.27
N LYS A 31 18.56 12.79 6.63
CA LYS A 31 19.63 13.29 5.77
C LYS A 31 20.08 14.65 6.31
N GLU A 32 21.38 14.91 6.28
CA GLU A 32 21.97 16.20 6.67
C GLU A 32 23.02 16.60 5.65
N THR A 33 22.96 17.84 5.17
CA THR A 33 23.92 18.39 4.21
C THR A 33 24.92 19.31 4.91
N ASP A 34 26.02 19.64 4.23
CA ASP A 34 27.02 20.59 4.73
C ASP A 34 26.46 22.01 4.98
N THR A 35 25.33 22.35 4.37
CA THR A 35 24.63 23.63 4.61
C THR A 35 23.79 23.61 5.90
N SER A 36 23.88 22.54 6.70
CA SER A 36 23.05 22.30 7.88
C SER A 36 21.55 22.19 7.54
N GLU A 37 21.21 21.88 6.28
CA GLU A 37 19.84 21.49 5.95
C GLU A 37 19.65 20.04 6.42
N ILE A 38 18.59 19.84 7.21
CA ILE A 38 18.22 18.53 7.74
C ILE A 38 16.90 18.12 7.09
N THR A 39 16.85 16.91 6.57
CA THR A 39 15.60 16.29 6.11
C THR A 39 15.30 15.08 6.98
N TYR A 40 14.13 15.07 7.63
CA TYR A 40 13.58 13.89 8.28
C TYR A 40 12.61 13.19 7.34
N TYR A 41 12.63 11.86 7.34
CA TYR A 41 11.77 11.02 6.50
C TYR A 41 10.90 10.12 7.38
N VAL A 42 9.59 10.07 7.08
CA VAL A 42 8.63 9.16 7.72
C VAL A 42 7.90 8.35 6.65
N GLY A 43 7.55 7.10 6.98
CA GLY A 43 6.81 6.22 6.07
C GLY A 43 7.55 5.96 4.75
N SER A 44 8.86 5.73 4.79
CA SER A 44 9.71 5.58 3.58
C SER A 44 9.74 6.82 2.67
N GLY A 45 9.47 8.00 3.24
CA GLY A 45 9.52 9.28 2.54
C GLY A 45 8.18 9.72 1.95
N LEU A 46 7.06 9.17 2.44
CA LEU A 46 5.72 9.72 2.21
C LEU A 46 5.53 11.06 2.92
N TYR A 47 6.27 11.28 4.01
CA TYR A 47 6.39 12.56 4.67
C TYR A 47 7.86 12.95 4.77
N GLU A 48 8.15 14.19 4.43
CA GLU A 48 9.46 14.80 4.59
C GLU A 48 9.32 16.11 5.36
N GLU A 49 10.18 16.30 6.36
CA GLU A 49 10.32 17.58 7.06
C GLU A 49 11.72 18.11 6.80
N VAL A 50 11.79 19.26 6.15
CA VAL A 50 13.04 19.92 5.77
C VAL A 50 13.24 21.14 6.66
N GLU A 51 14.24 21.07 7.52
CA GLU A 51 14.70 22.19 8.34
C GLU A 51 15.86 22.88 7.63
N ASN A 52 15.68 24.16 7.30
CA ASN A 52 16.72 25.00 6.72
C ASN A 52 16.82 26.31 7.51
N GLY A 53 17.73 26.32 8.50
CA GLY A 53 17.87 27.43 9.43
C GLY A 53 16.65 27.57 10.35
N ALA A 54 15.92 28.67 10.21
CA ALA A 54 14.71 28.95 10.98
C ALA A 54 13.42 28.64 10.23
N ILE A 55 13.51 28.05 9.03
CA ILE A 55 12.34 27.70 8.21
C ILE A 55 12.21 26.18 8.21
N THR A 56 11.06 25.70 8.68
CA THR A 56 10.65 24.29 8.49
C THR A 56 9.68 24.18 7.34
N THR A 57 9.91 23.23 6.44
CA THR A 57 9.04 22.89 5.32
C THR A 57 8.61 21.44 5.41
N GLN A 58 7.30 21.23 5.46
CA GLN A 58 6.69 19.90 5.48
C GLN A 58 6.22 19.54 4.07
N LYS A 59 6.51 18.32 3.65
CA LYS A 59 6.09 17.75 2.35
C LYS A 59 5.34 16.46 2.61
N VAL A 60 4.11 16.38 2.10
CA VAL A 60 3.26 15.19 2.20
C VAL A 60 2.98 14.67 0.79
N PHE A 61 3.44 13.45 0.49
CA PHE A 61 3.21 12.76 -0.77
C PHE A 61 2.02 11.82 -0.62
N ILE A 62 0.98 12.07 -1.42
CA ILE A 62 -0.22 11.25 -1.51
C ILE A 62 -0.36 10.82 -2.97
N ASP A 63 0.28 9.71 -3.33
CA ASP A 63 0.33 9.21 -4.70
C ASP A 63 0.88 10.27 -5.67
N ASP A 64 0.06 10.77 -6.59
CA ASP A 64 0.41 11.83 -7.54
C ASP A 64 0.13 13.25 -7.02
N PHE A 65 -0.14 13.41 -5.73
CA PHE A 65 -0.35 14.71 -5.09
C PHE A 65 0.76 15.01 -4.09
N LEU A 66 1.23 16.26 -4.08
CA LEU A 66 2.19 16.78 -3.12
C LEU A 66 1.62 18.02 -2.44
N LEU A 67 1.50 17.95 -1.12
CA LEU A 67 1.24 19.11 -0.29
C LEU A 67 2.55 19.64 0.28
N VAL A 68 2.79 20.94 0.15
CA VAL A 68 3.95 21.61 0.74
C VAL A 68 3.49 22.70 1.70
N LYS A 69 4.03 22.70 2.90
CA LYS A 69 3.76 23.72 3.91
C LYS A 69 5.07 24.23 4.48
N SER A 70 5.45 25.45 4.13
CA SER A 70 6.57 26.15 4.77
C SER A 70 6.07 27.06 5.88
N GLU A 71 6.89 27.26 6.90
CA GLU A 71 6.59 28.17 8.00
C GLU A 71 6.25 29.58 7.51
N GLY A 72 5.14 30.14 8.00
CA GLY A 72 4.68 31.48 7.62
C GLY A 72 4.07 31.61 6.22
N THR A 73 3.91 30.51 5.47
CA THR A 73 3.30 30.49 4.12
C THR A 73 1.94 29.77 4.11
N GLU A 74 1.15 29.90 3.05
CA GLU A 74 -0.03 29.06 2.82
C GLU A 74 0.38 27.65 2.37
N THR A 75 -0.54 26.69 2.47
CA THR A 75 -0.28 25.33 1.96
C THR A 75 -0.35 25.32 0.45
N GLU A 76 0.70 24.83 -0.20
CA GLU A 76 0.78 24.66 -1.64
C GLU A 76 0.29 23.27 -2.04
N TYR A 77 -0.56 23.20 -3.06
CA TYR A 77 -1.09 21.96 -3.63
C TYR A 77 -0.49 21.75 -5.01
N ASN A 78 0.23 20.64 -5.17
CA ASN A 78 0.94 20.32 -6.39
C ASN A 78 0.54 18.93 -6.90
N TYR A 79 0.53 18.80 -8.22
CA TYR A 79 0.25 17.55 -8.92
C TYR A 79 1.53 17.03 -9.55
N ILE A 80 1.87 15.78 -9.30
CA ILE A 80 3.01 15.07 -9.85
C ILE A 80 2.57 14.33 -11.11
N HIS A 81 3.33 14.49 -12.18
CA HIS A 81 3.11 13.79 -13.44
C HIS A 81 4.25 12.80 -13.66
N ARG A 82 3.89 11.52 -13.83
CA ARG A 82 4.85 10.42 -13.94
C ARG A 82 4.91 9.81 -15.33
N ASP A 83 6.07 9.26 -15.69
CA ASP A 83 6.20 8.40 -16.87
C ASP A 83 5.74 6.96 -16.60
N HIS A 84 5.89 6.05 -17.57
CA HIS A 84 5.47 4.66 -17.42
C HIS A 84 6.29 3.86 -16.39
N LEU A 85 7.46 4.35 -15.97
CA LEU A 85 8.29 3.76 -14.91
C LEU A 85 7.96 4.35 -13.53
N GLY A 86 7.08 5.35 -13.47
CA GLY A 86 6.81 6.10 -12.25
C GLY A 86 7.80 7.23 -11.97
N SER A 87 8.71 7.55 -12.90
CA SER A 87 9.62 8.68 -12.75
C SER A 87 8.83 9.99 -12.79
N VAL A 88 9.14 10.91 -11.88
CA VAL A 88 8.54 12.26 -11.91
C VAL A 88 9.08 13.00 -13.13
N VAL A 89 8.24 13.40 -14.08
CA VAL A 89 8.65 14.12 -15.31
C VAL A 89 8.13 15.54 -15.38
N ALA A 90 7.07 15.86 -14.64
CA ALA A 90 6.60 17.22 -14.48
C ALA A 90 5.83 17.39 -13.18
N MET A 91 5.65 18.64 -12.75
CA MET A 91 4.74 19.00 -11.69
C MET A 91 3.93 20.23 -12.06
N SER A 92 2.72 20.34 -11.54
CA SER A 92 1.85 21.51 -11.74
C SER A 92 1.29 22.04 -10.43
N ASP A 93 1.05 23.34 -10.35
CA ASP A 93 0.37 23.98 -9.22
C ASP A 93 -1.15 23.73 -9.25
N GLN A 94 -1.84 24.24 -8.23
CA GLN A 94 -3.32 24.18 -8.09
C GLN A 94 -4.10 24.80 -9.27
N ASP A 95 -3.47 25.69 -10.05
CA ASP A 95 -4.06 26.32 -11.23
C ASP A 95 -3.72 25.57 -12.54
N GLY A 96 -2.98 24.45 -12.44
CA GLY A 96 -2.54 23.64 -13.58
C GLY A 96 -1.36 24.22 -14.34
N ARG A 97 -0.62 25.18 -13.78
CA ARG A 97 0.61 25.71 -14.39
C ARG A 97 1.78 24.79 -14.04
N THR A 98 2.61 24.48 -15.04
CA THR A 98 3.83 23.71 -14.83
C THR A 98 4.82 24.47 -13.97
N ILE A 99 5.16 23.92 -12.81
CA ILE A 99 6.14 24.49 -11.86
C ILE A 99 7.49 23.76 -11.92
N GLN A 100 7.49 22.53 -12.43
CA GLN A 100 8.69 21.71 -12.59
C GLN A 100 8.55 20.86 -13.84
N GLN A 101 9.64 20.69 -14.56
CA GLN A 101 9.76 19.68 -15.59
C GLN A 101 11.11 18.98 -15.41
N PHE A 102 11.16 17.69 -15.73
CA PHE A 102 12.36 16.88 -15.73
C PHE A 102 12.42 16.06 -17.02
N SER A 103 13.63 15.71 -17.43
CA SER A 103 13.85 14.67 -18.42
C SER A 103 15.03 13.81 -18.00
N PHE A 104 14.97 12.53 -18.35
CA PHE A 104 15.98 11.56 -17.97
C PHE A 104 16.50 10.82 -19.21
N GLU A 105 17.80 10.55 -19.21
CA GLU A 105 18.41 9.55 -20.06
C GLU A 105 17.91 8.14 -19.67
N PRO A 106 18.10 7.11 -20.50
CA PRO A 106 17.58 5.76 -20.24
C PRO A 106 18.00 5.16 -18.89
N PHE A 107 19.17 5.54 -18.37
CA PHE A 107 19.67 5.08 -17.07
C PHE A 107 19.43 6.10 -15.95
N GLY A 108 18.52 7.05 -16.13
CA GLY A 108 18.07 7.95 -15.08
C GLY A 108 18.93 9.19 -14.87
N GLU A 109 19.93 9.45 -15.73
CA GLU A 109 20.70 10.69 -15.67
C GLU A 109 19.75 11.84 -16.02
N ARG A 110 19.60 12.76 -15.07
CA ARG A 110 18.65 13.85 -15.19
C ARG A 110 19.29 15.01 -15.95
N ASN A 111 18.60 15.53 -16.96
CA ASN A 111 19.02 16.75 -17.61
C ASN A 111 18.91 17.93 -16.62
N PRO A 112 19.93 18.80 -16.54
CA PRO A 112 19.94 19.89 -15.58
C PRO A 112 18.85 20.92 -15.89
N ASP A 113 18.00 21.20 -14.91
CA ASP A 113 17.01 22.28 -14.92
C ASP A 113 17.29 23.28 -13.78
N ASN A 114 16.80 24.51 -13.92
CA ASN A 114 17.25 25.67 -13.13
C ASN A 114 16.73 25.75 -11.69
N SER A 115 15.80 24.89 -11.27
CA SER A 115 15.29 24.86 -9.89
C SER A 115 14.56 23.55 -9.63
N ASP A 116 14.79 22.95 -8.47
CA ASP A 116 14.16 21.69 -8.05
C ASP A 116 13.14 21.97 -6.94
N TYR A 117 11.86 21.88 -7.29
CA TYR A 117 10.77 21.94 -6.31
C TYR A 117 10.72 20.65 -5.44
N THR A 118 11.13 19.53 -6.05
CA THR A 118 11.32 18.24 -5.39
C THR A 118 12.62 17.60 -5.87
N ASN A 119 13.23 16.81 -5.00
CA ASN A 119 14.38 15.98 -5.34
C ASN A 119 13.95 14.59 -5.82
N ARG A 120 12.64 14.30 -5.88
CA ARG A 120 12.10 13.04 -6.42
C ARG A 120 12.16 13.06 -7.94
N GLY A 121 12.80 12.04 -8.53
CA GLY A 121 13.04 12.00 -9.98
C GLY A 121 12.84 10.60 -10.56
N PHE A 122 13.91 10.08 -11.18
CA PHE A 122 13.93 8.76 -11.84
C PHE A 122 13.38 7.65 -10.93
N THR A 123 12.35 6.97 -11.42
CA THR A 123 11.60 5.90 -10.72
C THR A 123 11.24 6.24 -9.28
N ASP A 124 10.87 7.50 -9.02
CA ASP A 124 10.46 8.06 -7.72
C ASP A 124 11.52 8.09 -6.61
N HIS A 125 12.79 7.88 -6.97
CA HIS A 125 13.90 7.96 -6.03
C HIS A 125 14.40 9.38 -5.83
N GLU A 126 15.02 9.62 -4.67
CA GLU A 126 15.62 10.92 -4.37
C GLU A 126 16.95 11.09 -5.10
N HIS A 127 17.07 12.16 -5.88
CA HIS A 127 18.28 12.61 -6.53
C HIS A 127 19.08 13.48 -5.57
N LEU A 128 20.34 13.13 -5.36
CA LEU A 128 21.28 13.86 -4.53
C LEU A 128 22.00 14.90 -5.40
N GLY A 129 21.34 16.05 -5.63
CA GLY A 129 21.76 17.08 -6.59
C GLY A 129 23.25 17.45 -6.53
N ASP A 130 23.83 17.54 -5.33
CA ASP A 130 25.24 17.89 -5.12
C ASP A 130 26.23 16.84 -5.63
N SER A 131 25.81 15.58 -5.70
CA SER A 131 26.66 14.44 -6.10
C SER A 131 26.30 13.84 -7.45
N GLY A 132 25.12 14.16 -7.99
CA GLY A 132 24.56 13.52 -9.19
C GLY A 132 24.15 12.06 -8.99
N LEU A 133 24.13 11.57 -7.75
CA LEU A 133 23.76 10.19 -7.42
C LEU A 133 22.27 10.09 -7.07
N ILE A 134 21.73 8.88 -7.15
CA ILE A 134 20.35 8.59 -6.80
C ILE A 134 20.34 7.68 -5.56
N HIS A 135 19.65 8.11 -4.51
CA HIS A 135 19.50 7.33 -3.29
C HIS A 135 18.24 6.47 -3.35
N MET A 136 18.41 5.17 -3.64
CA MET A 136 17.30 4.23 -3.82
C MET A 136 16.90 3.51 -2.51
N ASN A 137 17.15 4.13 -1.35
CA ASN A 137 16.96 3.62 0.01
C ASN A 137 17.79 2.37 0.38
N GLY A 138 17.77 1.33 -0.45
CA GLY A 138 18.59 0.13 -0.35
C GLY A 138 20.05 0.41 -0.64
N ARG A 139 20.30 0.98 -1.82
CA ARG A 139 21.64 1.24 -2.36
C ARG A 139 21.69 2.62 -3.02
N VAL A 140 22.91 3.10 -3.25
CA VAL A 140 23.16 4.31 -4.02
C VAL A 140 23.45 3.92 -5.46
N TYR A 141 22.78 4.60 -6.38
CA TYR A 141 22.87 4.37 -7.80
C TYR A 141 23.55 5.55 -8.48
N ASP A 142 24.46 5.25 -9.40
CA ASP A 142 25.11 6.21 -10.27
C ASP A 142 24.45 6.12 -11.66
N PRO A 143 23.65 7.13 -12.04
CA PRO A 143 22.95 7.13 -13.33
C PRO A 143 23.87 7.35 -14.53
N VAL A 144 25.05 7.97 -14.34
CA VAL A 144 25.99 8.28 -15.44
C VAL A 144 26.62 6.99 -15.98
N ILE A 145 26.99 6.06 -15.08
CA ILE A 145 27.54 4.75 -15.46
C ILE A 145 26.48 3.65 -15.50
N GLY A 146 25.27 3.94 -15.03
CA GLY A 146 24.14 3.02 -15.00
C GLY A 146 24.29 1.86 -14.00
N ARG A 147 24.94 2.08 -12.85
CA ARG A 147 25.24 1.01 -11.87
C ARG A 147 25.10 1.44 -10.42
N PHE A 148 24.86 0.46 -9.55
CA PHE A 148 24.93 0.67 -8.09
C PHE A 148 26.38 0.83 -7.62
N LEU A 149 26.57 1.60 -6.56
CA LEU A 149 27.88 1.81 -5.91
C LEU A 149 28.24 0.71 -4.90
N SER A 150 27.27 -0.13 -4.54
CA SER A 150 27.47 -1.28 -3.67
C SER A 150 26.88 -2.55 -4.29
N PRO A 151 27.49 -3.72 -4.02
CA PRO A 151 26.99 -4.98 -4.56
C PRO A 151 25.64 -5.34 -3.94
N ASP A 152 24.75 -5.90 -4.76
CA ASP A 152 23.50 -6.53 -4.33
C ASP A 152 23.78 -7.65 -3.32
N PRO A 153 23.16 -7.63 -2.13
CA PRO A 153 23.22 -8.77 -1.22
C PRO A 153 22.40 -9.96 -1.71
N PHE A 154 21.52 -9.79 -2.70
CA PHE A 154 20.62 -10.82 -3.20
C PHE A 154 20.97 -11.26 -4.62
N ILE A 155 20.77 -12.54 -4.89
CA ILE A 155 20.70 -13.09 -6.24
C ILE A 155 19.24 -13.46 -6.45
N GLN A 156 18.54 -12.67 -7.27
CA GLN A 156 17.08 -12.76 -7.41
C GLN A 156 16.68 -13.91 -8.35
N ASP A 157 17.51 -14.20 -9.36
CA ASP A 157 17.34 -15.30 -10.31
C ASP A 157 18.67 -16.03 -10.49
N PRO A 158 18.91 -17.11 -9.72
CA PRO A 158 20.15 -17.89 -9.77
C PRO A 158 20.39 -18.62 -11.10
N TYR A 159 19.36 -18.81 -11.92
CA TYR A 159 19.50 -19.51 -13.21
C TYR A 159 19.82 -18.57 -14.36
N ASN A 160 19.71 -17.25 -14.13
CA ASN A 160 20.10 -16.22 -15.08
C ASN A 160 21.51 -15.70 -14.79
N SER A 161 22.44 -15.96 -15.71
CA SER A 161 23.84 -15.54 -15.58
C SER A 161 24.00 -14.01 -15.43
N GLN A 162 23.06 -13.21 -15.93
CA GLN A 162 23.10 -11.75 -15.79
C GLN A 162 22.91 -11.31 -14.33
N ASN A 163 22.15 -12.06 -13.53
CA ASN A 163 21.86 -11.73 -12.13
C ASN A 163 23.13 -11.76 -11.24
N TYR A 164 24.17 -12.47 -11.67
CA TYR A 164 25.46 -12.50 -10.98
C TYR A 164 26.25 -11.18 -11.10
N ASN A 165 25.85 -10.26 -11.98
CA ASN A 165 26.35 -8.89 -11.95
C ASN A 165 25.64 -8.09 -10.86
N ARG A 166 26.16 -8.17 -9.63
CA ARG A 166 25.59 -7.54 -8.44
C ARG A 166 25.57 -5.99 -8.45
N TYR A 167 26.11 -5.35 -9.48
CA TYR A 167 26.11 -3.89 -9.62
C TYR A 167 25.15 -3.41 -10.72
N SER A 168 24.59 -4.31 -11.54
CA SER A 168 23.66 -3.90 -12.60
C SER A 168 22.34 -3.42 -12.02
N TYR A 169 21.83 -2.33 -12.57
CA TYR A 169 20.45 -1.90 -12.35
C TYR A 169 19.53 -2.71 -13.27
N VAL A 170 18.54 -3.40 -12.70
CA VAL A 170 17.45 -4.14 -13.39
C VAL A 170 17.90 -5.02 -14.57
N LEU A 171 19.00 -5.77 -14.40
CA LEU A 171 19.64 -6.60 -15.45
C LEU A 171 19.99 -5.81 -16.74
N ASN A 172 20.29 -4.52 -16.60
CA ASN A 172 20.53 -3.56 -17.69
C ASN A 172 19.31 -3.33 -18.60
N ASN A 173 18.08 -3.45 -18.08
CA ASN A 173 16.82 -3.12 -18.79
C ASN A 173 16.06 -1.95 -18.13
N PRO A 174 16.65 -0.74 -18.06
CA PRO A 174 16.09 0.38 -17.28
C PRO A 174 14.84 1.01 -17.91
N LEU A 175 14.50 0.66 -19.16
CA LEU A 175 13.31 1.17 -19.85
C LEU A 175 12.05 0.33 -19.60
N SER A 176 12.19 -0.88 -19.08
CA SER A 176 11.05 -1.78 -18.83
C SER A 176 10.86 -2.13 -17.36
N ALA A 177 11.90 -1.95 -16.54
CA ALA A 177 11.93 -2.39 -15.16
C ALA A 177 12.49 -1.29 -14.24
N THR A 178 12.10 -1.35 -12.97
CA THR A 178 12.52 -0.44 -11.90
C THR A 178 13.06 -1.25 -10.73
N ASP A 179 13.71 -0.60 -9.75
CA ASP A 179 14.08 -1.22 -8.46
C ASP A 179 13.58 -0.33 -7.32
N PRO A 180 12.33 -0.51 -6.86
CA PRO A 180 11.70 0.38 -5.87
C PRO A 180 12.36 0.36 -4.48
N SER A 181 12.98 -0.77 -4.10
CA SER A 181 13.66 -0.89 -2.80
C SER A 181 15.16 -0.61 -2.87
N GLY A 182 15.72 -0.56 -4.08
CA GLY A 182 17.14 -0.58 -4.31
C GLY A 182 17.78 -1.95 -4.01
N TYR A 183 17.02 -3.04 -3.97
CA TYR A 183 17.49 -4.42 -3.79
C TYR A 183 16.79 -5.43 -4.69
N ARG A 184 15.66 -5.08 -5.29
CA ARG A 184 14.80 -5.99 -6.03
C ARG A 184 14.16 -5.30 -7.21
N TYR A 185 14.44 -5.83 -8.40
CA TYR A 185 13.84 -5.28 -9.59
C TYR A 185 12.37 -5.68 -9.70
N ALA A 186 11.55 -4.81 -10.27
CA ALA A 186 10.16 -4.98 -10.63
C ALA A 186 10.00 -4.60 -12.11
N GLY A 187 9.18 -5.31 -12.89
CA GLY A 187 8.90 -4.92 -14.29
C GLY A 187 9.58 -5.75 -15.40
N PHE A 188 10.15 -6.91 -15.09
CA PHE A 188 10.08 -7.96 -16.13
C PHE A 188 8.59 -8.25 -16.31
N ALA A 189 8.09 -8.15 -17.53
CA ALA A 189 6.90 -8.88 -17.91
C ALA A 189 7.24 -10.38 -17.83
N ASP A 190 7.40 -10.89 -16.62
CA ASP A 190 7.32 -12.31 -16.33
C ASP A 190 5.89 -12.56 -15.88
N ALA A 191 5.06 -12.91 -16.86
CA ALA A 191 3.88 -13.70 -16.61
C ALA A 191 4.34 -15.07 -16.06
N GLY A 192 4.73 -15.14 -14.78
CA GLY A 192 5.13 -16.42 -14.18
C GLY A 192 6.00 -16.42 -12.93
N ALA A 193 6.73 -15.37 -12.58
CA ALA A 193 7.47 -15.36 -11.31
C ALA A 193 6.52 -15.07 -10.14
N PRO A 194 6.36 -15.97 -9.16
CA PRO A 194 5.65 -15.64 -7.94
C PRO A 194 6.36 -14.46 -7.28
N GLU A 195 5.62 -13.41 -6.94
CA GLU A 195 6.11 -12.41 -5.99
C GLU A 195 6.45 -13.16 -4.70
N LEU A 196 7.74 -13.46 -4.55
CA LEU A 196 8.30 -13.87 -3.28
C LEU A 196 8.20 -12.64 -2.38
N ASN A 197 7.06 -12.54 -1.70
CA ASN A 197 6.82 -11.68 -0.54
C ASN A 197 7.73 -12.18 0.59
N ILE A 198 9.04 -11.97 0.42
CA ILE A 198 9.92 -11.89 1.56
C ILE A 198 9.55 -10.56 2.19
N VAL A 199 8.83 -10.63 3.30
CA VAL A 199 8.77 -9.54 4.28
C VAL A 199 10.22 -9.13 4.49
N ASP A 200 10.63 -8.00 3.92
CA ASP A 200 11.93 -7.42 4.22
C ASP A 200 11.84 -6.97 5.68
N PRO A 201 12.67 -7.49 6.60
CA PRO A 201 12.70 -7.02 8.00
C PRO A 201 13.05 -5.53 8.13
N TRP A 202 13.40 -4.87 7.01
CA TRP A 202 13.98 -3.53 6.98
C TRP A 202 13.11 -2.48 6.25
N THR A 203 11.92 -2.83 5.76
CA THR A 203 10.89 -1.85 5.37
C THR A 203 9.95 -1.60 6.55
N PRO A 204 9.81 -0.37 7.07
CA PRO A 204 8.83 -0.07 8.10
C PRO A 204 7.50 0.05 7.38
N THR A 205 6.63 -0.95 7.56
CA THR A 205 5.21 -0.75 7.31
C THR A 205 4.69 0.15 8.43
N TYR A 206 4.52 1.44 8.14
CA TYR A 206 3.86 2.34 9.09
C TYR A 206 2.38 1.97 9.14
N THR A 207 1.95 1.45 10.28
CA THR A 207 0.57 1.01 10.54
C THR A 207 -0.23 2.05 11.35
N GLY A 208 0.31 3.26 11.52
CA GLY A 208 -0.37 4.38 12.15
C GLY A 208 -1.22 5.16 11.15
N ASP A 209 -2.25 5.83 11.65
CA ASP A 209 -3.02 6.79 10.87
C ASP A 209 -2.27 8.13 10.91
N LEU A 210 -1.47 8.39 9.87
CA LEU A 210 -0.49 9.49 9.76
C LEU A 210 -1.11 10.87 10.08
N PHE A 211 -2.42 11.01 9.87
CA PHE A 211 -3.18 12.25 10.03
C PHE A 211 -3.45 12.62 11.49
N THR A 212 -3.71 11.62 12.34
CA THR A 212 -3.93 11.81 13.78
C THR A 212 -2.62 12.10 14.52
N ASP A 213 -1.52 11.49 14.07
CA ASP A 213 -0.20 11.68 14.67
C ASP A 213 0.45 13.03 14.30
N LEU A 214 0.00 13.68 13.21
CA LEU A 214 0.51 14.97 12.72
C LEU A 214 -0.40 16.18 13.02
N GLY A 215 -1.60 16.00 13.58
CA GLY A 215 -2.46 17.11 14.01
C GLY A 215 -3.04 17.98 12.88
N LEU A 216 -3.17 17.47 11.66
CA LEU A 216 -3.66 18.22 10.50
C LEU A 216 -5.19 18.07 10.35
N ASP A 217 -5.95 19.19 10.42
CA ASP A 217 -7.41 19.22 10.30
C ASP A 217 -7.87 19.15 8.83
N PHE A 218 -8.48 18.01 8.47
CA PHE A 218 -8.99 17.71 7.13
C PHE A 218 -10.24 18.53 6.75
N GLN A 219 -10.99 19.05 7.72
CA GLN A 219 -12.31 19.64 7.45
C GLN A 219 -12.23 21.06 6.85
N ALA A 220 -11.08 21.72 7.00
CA ALA A 220 -10.80 23.02 6.39
C ALA A 220 -10.36 22.92 4.91
N ALA A 221 -9.74 21.82 4.48
CA ALA A 221 -9.09 21.71 3.17
C ALA A 221 -10.06 21.42 1.99
N PHE A 222 -11.28 20.94 2.25
CA PHE A 222 -12.20 20.46 1.21
C PHE A 222 -13.37 21.39 0.87
N HIS A 223 -13.49 22.55 1.50
CA HIS A 223 -14.67 23.42 1.30
C HIS A 223 -14.69 24.19 -0.04
N ASN A 224 -13.62 24.16 -0.85
CA ASN A 224 -13.50 24.97 -2.06
C ASN A 224 -13.26 24.20 -3.38
N ILE A 225 -13.46 22.87 -3.43
CA ILE A 225 -13.34 22.13 -4.69
C ILE A 225 -14.65 22.20 -5.49
N PRO A 226 -14.67 22.71 -6.74
CA PRO A 226 -15.85 22.70 -7.60
C PRO A 226 -16.33 21.26 -7.86
N ALA A 227 -17.65 21.05 -7.88
CA ALA A 227 -18.36 19.77 -7.90
C ALA A 227 -18.10 18.82 -9.11
N GLY A 228 -17.06 19.05 -9.91
CA GLY A 228 -16.70 18.26 -11.09
C GLY A 228 -15.47 17.35 -10.94
N ILE A 229 -14.74 17.38 -9.82
CA ILE A 229 -13.45 16.67 -9.65
C ILE A 229 -13.53 15.46 -8.69
N VAL A 230 -14.67 15.21 -8.03
CA VAL A 230 -14.76 14.22 -6.93
C VAL A 230 -15.20 12.82 -7.40
N ASN A 231 -14.69 12.29 -8.52
CA ASN A 231 -15.14 10.96 -8.94
C ASN A 231 -14.10 9.97 -9.47
N ARG A 232 -12.81 10.19 -9.22
CA ARG A 232 -11.80 9.13 -9.33
C ARG A 232 -10.74 9.29 -8.23
N GLY A 233 -10.66 8.32 -7.33
CA GLY A 233 -9.52 8.17 -6.43
C GLY A 233 -9.74 8.56 -4.97
N LEU A 234 -10.84 8.14 -4.33
CA LEU A 234 -10.89 8.06 -2.86
C LEU A 234 -11.58 6.75 -2.47
N ALA A 235 -10.77 5.71 -2.31
CA ALA A 235 -11.13 4.52 -1.56
C ALA A 235 -10.08 4.34 -0.46
N PHE A 236 -10.06 5.29 0.48
CA PHE A 236 -9.53 5.02 1.82
C PHE A 236 -10.69 4.52 2.67
N ALA A 237 -10.43 3.42 3.37
CA ALA A 237 -11.40 2.64 4.11
C ALA A 237 -12.16 3.47 5.16
N SER A 238 -13.45 3.65 4.94
CA SER A 238 -14.47 3.81 5.99
C SER A 238 -14.96 2.38 6.31
N THR A 239 -14.96 1.80 7.51
CA THR A 239 -15.39 2.25 8.86
C THR A 239 -14.95 1.17 9.92
N PRO A 240 -15.47 1.10 11.18
CA PRO A 240 -14.95 1.75 12.39
C PRO A 240 -14.62 0.77 13.55
N SER A 241 -13.60 1.05 14.38
CA SER A 241 -13.65 0.84 15.85
C SER A 241 -12.37 1.32 16.54
N ILE A 242 -12.46 2.49 17.17
CA ILE A 242 -11.43 3.02 18.06
C ILE A 242 -11.59 2.35 19.43
N LEU A 243 -10.58 1.60 19.87
CA LEU A 243 -10.34 1.30 21.28
C LEU A 243 -9.14 2.12 21.75
N TYR A 244 -9.40 3.06 22.65
CA TYR A 244 -8.42 3.89 23.37
C TYR A 244 -7.51 3.05 24.28
N SER A 245 -6.19 3.33 24.25
CA SER A 245 -5.18 3.27 25.34
C SER A 245 -3.78 3.04 24.69
N GLU A 246 -2.65 3.72 24.97
CA GLU A 246 -2.15 4.56 26.07
C GLU A 246 -1.07 5.53 25.53
N PHE A 247 -1.10 6.80 25.93
CA PHE A 247 0.10 7.61 26.16
C PHE A 247 0.02 8.04 27.64
N ASN A 248 0.96 7.58 28.46
CA ASN A 248 1.23 8.18 29.77
C ASN A 248 2.62 8.82 29.71
N ASP A 249 2.68 10.01 30.31
CA ASP A 249 3.84 10.87 30.57
C ASP A 249 4.29 11.84 29.45
N VAL A 250 3.43 12.83 29.14
CA VAL A 250 3.91 14.20 28.84
C VAL A 250 3.00 15.21 29.55
N SER A 251 3.56 15.96 30.49
CA SER A 251 2.91 17.11 31.12
C SER A 251 2.88 18.29 30.14
N ILE A 252 1.67 18.70 29.72
CA ILE A 252 1.46 19.83 28.80
C ILE A 252 1.27 21.12 29.62
N SER A 253 1.81 22.24 29.13
CA SER A 253 1.83 23.53 29.81
C SER A 253 0.45 24.21 29.84
N GLN A 254 0.22 25.12 30.79
CA GLN A 254 -1.05 25.87 30.93
C GLN A 254 -1.42 26.70 29.68
N ALA A 255 -0.46 26.98 28.77
CA ALA A 255 -0.72 27.71 27.53
C ALA A 255 -1.44 26.86 26.46
N ASP A 256 -1.31 25.52 26.52
CA ASP A 256 -1.95 24.60 25.56
C ASP A 256 -3.41 24.26 25.96
N GLN A 257 -3.82 24.56 27.19
CA GLN A 257 -5.22 24.45 27.61
C GLN A 257 -6.08 25.61 27.09
N ASP A 258 -5.49 26.79 26.85
CA ASP A 258 -6.22 27.97 26.38
C ASP A 258 -6.47 27.92 24.85
N LEU A 259 -5.63 27.21 24.08
CA LEU A 259 -5.82 27.05 22.63
C LEU A 259 -6.96 26.07 22.28
N PHE A 260 -7.21 25.08 23.14
CA PHE A 260 -8.36 24.17 23.02
C PHE A 260 -9.70 24.79 23.48
N GLY A 261 -9.65 25.91 24.20
CA GLY A 261 -10.83 26.64 24.69
C GLY A 261 -11.48 27.60 23.69
N MET A 262 -10.85 27.85 22.53
CA MET A 262 -11.34 28.85 21.54
C MET A 262 -12.09 28.27 20.32
N ALA A 263 -12.38 26.97 20.29
CA ALA A 263 -13.12 26.35 19.17
C ALA A 263 -14.60 26.01 19.46
N MET A 264 -15.19 26.51 20.56
CA MET A 264 -16.59 26.23 20.91
C MET A 264 -17.36 27.51 21.25
N SER A 265 -17.67 28.34 20.24
CA SER A 265 -18.75 29.32 20.38
C SER A 265 -19.43 29.71 19.05
N VAL A 266 -20.18 28.79 18.43
CA VAL A 266 -21.38 29.18 17.66
C VAL A 266 -22.41 28.03 17.71
N ALA A 267 -23.46 28.18 18.51
CA ALA A 267 -24.68 27.34 18.51
C ALA A 267 -25.84 28.18 17.88
N PRO A 268 -27.06 27.66 17.57
CA PRO A 268 -27.65 26.36 17.98
C PRO A 268 -28.55 25.63 16.92
N LEU A 269 -28.85 24.33 17.11
CA LEU A 269 -30.23 23.82 17.32
C LEU A 269 -30.30 22.28 17.56
N LEU A 270 -31.02 21.93 18.64
CA LEU A 270 -31.68 20.65 18.99
C LEU A 270 -30.83 19.47 19.50
N GLY A 271 -31.02 19.17 20.79
CA GLY A 271 -31.09 17.77 21.28
C GLY A 271 -30.17 17.42 22.45
N THR A 272 -30.60 17.73 23.67
CA THR A 272 -30.03 17.40 24.98
C THR A 272 -29.58 15.95 25.21
N ALA A 273 -28.42 15.74 25.84
CA ALA A 273 -28.23 14.77 26.93
C ALA A 273 -26.93 15.08 27.71
N ASP A 274 -27.07 15.53 28.96
CA ASP A 274 -25.99 15.68 29.93
C ASP A 274 -25.50 14.31 30.44
N PHE A 275 -24.18 14.11 30.53
CA PHE A 275 -23.60 13.15 31.46
C PHE A 275 -22.30 13.70 32.08
N LEU A 276 -22.41 14.09 33.36
CA LEU A 276 -21.31 14.42 34.28
C LEU A 276 -20.60 13.13 34.73
N PHE A 277 -19.26 13.09 34.79
CA PHE A 277 -18.55 12.28 35.79
C PHE A 277 -17.16 12.82 36.19
N ASN A 278 -16.87 12.60 37.48
CA ASN A 278 -15.90 13.14 38.43
C ASN A 278 -14.58 12.34 38.45
N PRO A 279 -13.38 12.92 38.66
CA PRO A 279 -12.11 12.17 38.64
C PRO A 279 -11.81 11.57 40.02
N GLY A 280 -11.51 10.26 40.07
CA GLY A 280 -10.94 9.62 41.25
C GLY A 280 -11.46 8.21 41.50
N SER A 281 -10.80 7.20 40.93
CA SER A 281 -10.89 5.81 41.37
C SER A 281 -9.68 5.03 40.86
N PHE A 282 -8.69 4.87 41.73
CA PHE A 282 -7.57 3.96 41.55
C PHE A 282 -8.08 2.51 41.64
N PHE A 283 -7.73 1.66 40.68
CA PHE A 283 -7.74 0.20 40.87
C PHE A 283 -6.40 -0.39 40.43
N ARG A 284 -5.78 -1.10 41.37
CA ARG A 284 -4.54 -1.87 41.25
C ARG A 284 -4.91 -3.28 40.80
N MET A 285 -4.32 -3.82 39.73
CA MET A 285 -4.41 -5.25 39.46
C MET A 285 -3.11 -5.85 38.92
N ALA A 286 -2.85 -7.05 39.40
CA ALA A 286 -1.59 -7.77 39.41
C ALA A 286 -1.19 -8.34 38.04
N GLY A 287 0.12 -8.53 37.85
CA GLY A 287 0.69 -9.16 36.68
C GLY A 287 0.08 -10.53 36.37
N LYS A 288 -0.24 -10.73 35.10
CA LYS A 288 -0.49 -12.05 34.51
C LYS A 288 0.12 -12.12 33.11
N SER A 289 0.89 -13.19 32.94
CA SER A 289 1.54 -13.67 31.72
C SER A 289 0.66 -13.60 30.46
N LEU A 290 1.31 -13.29 29.34
CA LEU A 290 0.88 -13.41 27.95
C LEU A 290 -0.05 -14.60 27.67
N LYS A 291 -1.19 -14.33 27.02
CA LYS A 291 -1.99 -15.28 26.25
C LYS A 291 -2.74 -14.57 25.10
N GLY A 292 -2.36 -14.90 23.86
CA GLY A 292 -3.18 -14.87 22.63
C GLY A 292 -3.74 -13.52 22.16
N ALA A 293 -3.12 -12.93 21.12
CA ALA A 293 -3.76 -11.91 20.29
C ALA A 293 -4.91 -12.51 19.45
N PRO A 294 -5.97 -11.75 19.13
CA PRO A 294 -7.02 -12.19 18.20
C PRO A 294 -6.43 -12.40 16.80
N SER A 295 -6.90 -13.42 16.10
CA SER A 295 -6.31 -13.98 14.88
C SER A 295 -6.40 -13.05 13.67
N SER A 296 -5.27 -12.86 12.97
CA SER A 296 -5.10 -12.15 11.68
C SER A 296 -5.75 -12.85 10.46
N ILE A 297 -6.83 -13.60 10.69
CA ILE A 297 -7.49 -14.42 9.67
C ILE A 297 -8.37 -13.54 8.80
N GLY A 298 -8.29 -13.74 7.48
CA GLY A 298 -9.18 -13.08 6.52
C GLY A 298 -8.85 -11.64 6.16
N VAL A 299 -7.81 -11.04 6.76
CA VAL A 299 -7.29 -9.73 6.32
C VAL A 299 -6.31 -9.94 5.17
N PRO A 300 -6.52 -9.32 3.98
CA PRO A 300 -5.59 -9.45 2.86
C PRO A 300 -4.16 -9.08 3.24
N PHE A 301 -3.23 -9.97 2.92
CA PHE A 301 -1.79 -9.86 3.19
C PHE A 301 -0.96 -9.91 1.92
N SER A 302 -1.33 -10.77 0.97
CA SER A 302 -0.71 -10.82 -0.37
C SER A 302 -1.77 -10.83 -1.47
N ARG A 303 -1.36 -10.37 -2.65
CA ARG A 303 -2.24 -10.32 -3.83
C ARG A 303 -1.56 -10.90 -5.07
N SER A 304 -2.28 -11.67 -5.89
CA SER A 304 -1.79 -12.16 -7.18
C SER A 304 -1.72 -11.02 -8.21
N SER A 305 -0.67 -11.03 -9.01
CA SER A 305 -0.43 -10.13 -10.13
C SER A 305 -1.23 -10.52 -11.40
N ASN A 306 -1.70 -11.76 -11.50
CA ASN A 306 -2.59 -12.18 -12.58
C ASN A 306 -4.05 -11.85 -12.21
N PRO A 307 -4.71 -10.87 -12.87
CA PRO A 307 -6.10 -10.51 -12.56
C PRO A 307 -7.10 -11.64 -12.84
N LEU A 308 -6.69 -12.65 -13.63
CA LEU A 308 -7.49 -13.81 -13.98
C LEU A 308 -7.23 -15.04 -13.08
N ASP A 309 -6.42 -14.92 -12.04
CA ASP A 309 -6.26 -16.01 -11.08
C ASP A 309 -7.57 -16.30 -10.34
N THR A 310 -7.75 -17.57 -9.95
CA THR A 310 -8.95 -18.01 -9.22
C THR A 310 -9.00 -17.46 -7.79
N VAL A 311 -7.86 -17.04 -7.25
CA VAL A 311 -7.70 -16.37 -5.95
C VAL A 311 -6.75 -15.21 -6.15
N LEU A 312 -7.21 -14.01 -5.81
CA LEU A 312 -6.38 -12.81 -5.91
C LEU A 312 -5.76 -12.49 -4.57
N GLU A 313 -6.42 -12.72 -3.44
CA GLU A 313 -5.94 -12.26 -2.13
C GLU A 313 -5.78 -13.43 -1.16
N LEU A 314 -4.68 -13.44 -0.40
CA LEU A 314 -4.41 -14.38 0.69
C LEU A 314 -4.18 -13.61 2.00
N ASP A 315 -4.54 -14.21 3.13
CA ASP A 315 -4.18 -13.66 4.45
C ASP A 315 -2.77 -14.07 4.91
N SER A 316 -2.35 -13.57 6.07
CA SER A 316 -1.02 -13.85 6.67
C SER A 316 -0.73 -15.34 6.94
N GLN A 317 -1.75 -16.20 6.94
CA GLN A 317 -1.64 -17.64 7.14
C GLN A 317 -1.78 -18.43 5.82
N GLY A 318 -1.87 -17.73 4.68
CA GLY A 318 -2.05 -18.29 3.35
C GLY A 318 -3.49 -18.73 3.07
N ASN A 319 -4.46 -18.31 3.89
CA ASN A 319 -5.87 -18.61 3.64
C ASN A 319 -6.38 -17.79 2.45
N GLU A 320 -7.23 -18.41 1.63
CA GLU A 320 -7.72 -17.82 0.39
C GLU A 320 -8.94 -16.94 0.64
N ILE A 321 -8.91 -15.71 0.12
CA ILE A 321 -9.97 -14.73 0.27
C ILE A 321 -10.79 -14.66 -1.02
N MET A 322 -12.10 -14.82 -0.90
CA MET A 322 -13.05 -14.67 -1.99
C MET A 322 -14.22 -13.78 -1.56
N TYR A 323 -14.88 -13.21 -2.56
CA TYR A 323 -15.98 -12.28 -2.37
C TYR A 323 -17.24 -12.80 -3.04
N ARG A 324 -18.39 -12.55 -2.41
CA ARG A 324 -19.70 -12.79 -3.00
C ARG A 324 -20.72 -11.83 -2.45
N THR A 325 -21.58 -11.35 -3.34
CA THR A 325 -22.79 -10.64 -2.93
C THR A 325 -23.97 -11.59 -2.81
N MET A 326 -24.71 -11.48 -1.70
CA MET A 326 -25.86 -12.32 -1.39
C MET A 326 -26.99 -11.53 -0.74
N SER A 327 -28.21 -12.09 -0.72
CA SER A 327 -29.34 -11.48 -0.03
C SER A 327 -29.16 -11.57 1.50
N GLU A 328 -29.83 -10.70 2.25
CA GLU A 328 -29.86 -10.77 3.73
C GLU A 328 -30.29 -12.15 4.23
N GLN A 329 -31.23 -12.81 3.54
CA GLN A 329 -31.68 -14.15 3.91
C GLN A 329 -30.55 -15.19 3.78
N HIS A 330 -29.73 -15.11 2.73
CA HIS A 330 -28.59 -16.02 2.56
C HIS A 330 -27.45 -15.70 3.52
N LEU A 331 -27.22 -14.43 3.85
CA LEU A 331 -26.26 -14.03 4.88
C LEU A 331 -26.66 -14.62 6.24
N ARG A 332 -27.94 -14.54 6.62
CA ARG A 332 -28.43 -15.16 7.87
C ARG A 332 -28.19 -16.67 7.90
N ILE A 333 -28.38 -17.37 6.78
CA ILE A 333 -28.07 -18.81 6.70
C ILE A 333 -26.57 -19.05 6.91
N LEU A 334 -25.71 -18.22 6.32
CA LEU A 334 -24.25 -18.30 6.53
C LEU A 334 -23.86 -18.02 7.99
N GLU A 335 -24.46 -17.01 8.62
CA GLU A 335 -24.25 -16.66 10.03
C GLU A 335 -24.71 -17.78 10.98
N GLU A 336 -25.85 -18.42 10.68
CA GLU A 336 -26.42 -19.49 11.52
C GLU A 336 -25.69 -20.84 11.35
N THR A 337 -25.25 -21.16 10.13
CA THR A 337 -24.76 -22.51 9.79
C THR A 337 -23.25 -22.57 9.53
N GLY A 338 -22.61 -21.42 9.29
CA GLY A 338 -21.24 -21.35 8.78
C GLY A 338 -21.08 -21.85 7.34
N GLN A 339 -22.19 -22.05 6.61
CA GLN A 339 -22.21 -22.62 5.27
C GLN A 339 -22.99 -21.75 4.29
N LEU A 340 -22.50 -21.64 3.07
CA LEU A 340 -23.25 -21.02 1.98
C LEU A 340 -24.46 -21.87 1.60
N ALA A 341 -25.62 -21.23 1.54
CA ALA A 341 -26.85 -21.83 1.03
C ALA A 341 -26.71 -22.23 -0.45
N HIS A 342 -27.36 -23.32 -0.83
CA HIS A 342 -27.41 -23.76 -2.22
C HIS A 342 -28.20 -22.75 -3.08
N THR A 343 -27.59 -22.27 -4.17
CA THR A 343 -28.27 -21.45 -5.17
C THR A 343 -28.05 -22.03 -6.56
N GLY A 344 -28.72 -21.52 -7.61
CA GLY A 344 -28.59 -22.07 -8.97
C GLY A 344 -27.15 -22.24 -9.45
N GLU A 345 -26.32 -21.18 -9.33
CA GLU A 345 -24.92 -21.22 -9.79
C GLU A 345 -23.89 -20.90 -8.70
N THR A 346 -24.30 -20.33 -7.55
CA THR A 346 -23.44 -19.98 -6.41
C THR A 346 -22.09 -19.42 -6.84
N SER A 347 -22.08 -18.18 -7.35
CA SER A 347 -20.87 -17.56 -7.90
C SER A 347 -20.06 -16.81 -6.85
N LEU A 348 -18.75 -16.99 -6.93
CA LEU A 348 -17.72 -16.31 -6.15
C LEU A 348 -16.77 -15.60 -7.11
N SER A 349 -16.19 -14.50 -6.66
CA SER A 349 -15.11 -13.81 -7.36
C SER A 349 -13.96 -13.55 -6.40
N PRO A 350 -12.70 -13.61 -6.87
CA PRO A 350 -11.57 -13.23 -6.05
C PRO A 350 -11.41 -11.70 -5.93
N LEU A 351 -12.19 -10.90 -6.67
CA LEU A 351 -12.11 -9.44 -6.65
C LEU A 351 -13.32 -8.79 -5.96
N LEU A 352 -13.06 -7.98 -4.94
CA LEU A 352 -14.10 -7.22 -4.23
C LEU A 352 -14.88 -6.30 -5.17
N ALA A 353 -14.16 -5.52 -6.00
CA ALA A 353 -14.75 -4.56 -6.94
C ALA A 353 -15.63 -5.21 -8.02
N TYR A 354 -15.49 -6.52 -8.28
CA TYR A 354 -16.39 -7.26 -9.15
C TYR A 354 -17.65 -7.68 -8.40
N SER A 355 -17.49 -8.21 -7.18
CA SER A 355 -18.60 -8.73 -6.38
C SER A 355 -19.52 -7.62 -5.86
N SER A 356 -19.00 -6.43 -5.54
CA SER A 356 -19.79 -5.32 -4.99
C SER A 356 -20.71 -4.62 -6.01
N GLN A 357 -20.64 -4.98 -7.29
CA GLN A 357 -21.50 -4.42 -8.33
C GLN A 357 -22.93 -4.97 -8.33
N TYR A 358 -23.18 -6.05 -7.57
CA TYR A 358 -24.46 -6.73 -7.51
C TYR A 358 -25.30 -6.23 -6.34
N ASN A 359 -26.62 -6.35 -6.45
CA ASN A 359 -27.54 -5.94 -5.38
C ASN A 359 -27.55 -6.98 -4.23
N GLY A 360 -27.22 -6.54 -3.02
CA GLY A 360 -27.17 -7.38 -1.82
C GLY A 360 -26.06 -6.94 -0.87
N ILE A 361 -25.75 -7.77 0.12
CA ILE A 361 -24.61 -7.57 1.03
C ILE A 361 -23.42 -8.34 0.46
N THR A 362 -22.31 -7.64 0.24
CA THR A 362 -21.05 -8.28 -0.14
C THR A 362 -20.41 -8.90 1.08
N VAL A 363 -20.03 -10.16 0.99
CA VAL A 363 -19.38 -10.91 2.08
C VAL A 363 -17.99 -11.30 1.61
N ARG A 364 -16.99 -10.99 2.42
CA ARG A 364 -15.65 -11.55 2.33
C ARG A 364 -15.67 -12.91 2.99
N ILE A 365 -15.24 -13.94 2.28
CA ILE A 365 -15.22 -15.32 2.76
C ILE A 365 -13.78 -15.81 2.70
N THR A 366 -13.29 -16.28 3.84
CA THR A 366 -11.92 -16.80 3.97
C THR A 366 -11.97 -18.32 4.08
N THR A 367 -11.18 -18.98 3.25
CA THR A 367 -11.11 -20.44 3.18
C THR A 367 -9.69 -20.94 3.40
N LYS A 368 -9.53 -22.20 3.81
CA LYS A 368 -8.22 -22.83 4.04
C LYS A 368 -7.32 -22.74 2.80
N PRO A 369 -5.98 -22.75 2.96
CA PRO A 369 -5.05 -22.75 1.84
C PRO A 369 -5.28 -23.98 0.94
N GLY A 370 -5.33 -23.78 -0.38
CA GLY A 370 -5.53 -24.84 -1.37
C GLY A 370 -7.00 -25.21 -1.64
N THR A 371 -7.96 -24.40 -1.17
CA THR A 371 -9.38 -24.61 -1.46
C THR A 371 -9.66 -24.46 -2.95
N SER A 372 -9.13 -23.41 -3.58
CA SER A 372 -9.21 -23.18 -5.03
C SER A 372 -8.61 -24.31 -5.84
N ALA A 373 -7.46 -24.85 -5.42
CA ALA A 373 -6.84 -26.02 -6.06
C ALA A 373 -7.75 -27.26 -6.01
N GLN A 374 -8.39 -27.54 -4.86
CA GLN A 374 -9.38 -28.62 -4.74
C GLN A 374 -10.59 -28.43 -5.66
N LEU A 375 -11.02 -27.17 -5.86
CA LEU A 375 -12.10 -26.87 -6.80
C LEU A 375 -11.66 -27.05 -8.26
N GLN A 376 -10.41 -26.73 -8.60
CA GLN A 376 -9.85 -26.95 -9.93
C GLN A 376 -9.70 -28.45 -10.26
N GLU A 377 -9.44 -29.33 -9.28
CA GLU A 377 -9.40 -30.79 -9.52
C GLU A 377 -10.72 -31.34 -10.08
N ILE A 378 -11.85 -30.73 -9.72
CA ILE A 378 -13.19 -31.03 -10.24
C ILE A 378 -13.68 -29.93 -11.20
N GLY A 379 -12.76 -29.12 -11.72
CA GLY A 379 -13.06 -27.89 -12.45
C GLY A 379 -13.38 -28.11 -13.93
N ILE A 380 -14.30 -27.30 -14.44
CA ILE A 380 -14.52 -27.13 -15.88
C ILE A 380 -14.30 -25.68 -16.28
N ALA A 381 -13.66 -25.46 -17.43
CA ALA A 381 -13.51 -24.14 -18.03
C ALA A 381 -14.74 -23.82 -18.89
N ALA A 382 -15.45 -22.75 -18.54
CA ALA A 382 -16.75 -22.40 -19.13
C ALA A 382 -16.67 -21.68 -20.48
N ASN A 383 -15.54 -21.05 -20.78
CA ASN A 383 -15.29 -20.27 -21.99
C ASN A 383 -13.81 -20.27 -22.37
N GLU A 384 -13.50 -19.86 -23.60
CA GLU A 384 -12.12 -19.87 -24.13
C GLU A 384 -11.11 -19.13 -23.25
N PRO A 385 -11.40 -17.94 -22.69
CA PRO A 385 -10.44 -17.27 -21.82
C PRO A 385 -10.18 -18.04 -20.52
N ALA A 386 -11.20 -18.69 -19.94
CA ALA A 386 -10.98 -19.54 -18.77
C ALA A 386 -10.16 -20.80 -19.10
N ALA A 387 -10.35 -21.36 -20.31
CA ALA A 387 -9.57 -22.51 -20.78
C ALA A 387 -8.13 -22.13 -21.13
N PHE A 388 -7.88 -20.87 -21.52
CA PHE A 388 -6.53 -20.36 -21.75
C PHE A 388 -5.76 -20.21 -20.43
N GLU A 389 -6.39 -19.63 -19.42
CA GLU A 389 -5.78 -19.43 -18.09
C GLU A 389 -5.64 -20.74 -17.31
N LEU A 390 -6.59 -21.66 -17.46
CA LEU A 390 -6.61 -22.95 -16.77
C LEU A 390 -6.62 -24.11 -17.79
N PRO A 391 -5.52 -24.32 -18.54
CA PRO A 391 -5.47 -25.25 -19.67
C PRO A 391 -5.57 -26.72 -19.26
N HIS A 392 -5.37 -27.04 -17.98
CA HIS A 392 -5.56 -28.38 -17.42
C HIS A 392 -7.03 -28.74 -17.16
N LEU A 393 -7.95 -27.77 -17.19
CA LEU A 393 -9.36 -28.03 -16.94
C LEU A 393 -10.10 -28.59 -18.15
N SER A 394 -11.12 -29.40 -17.87
CA SER A 394 -12.01 -29.92 -18.89
C SER A 394 -12.86 -28.80 -19.51
N THR A 395 -13.01 -28.80 -20.84
CA THR A 395 -13.88 -27.87 -21.59
C THR A 395 -15.24 -28.49 -21.92
N GLN A 396 -15.60 -29.59 -21.25
CA GLN A 396 -16.86 -30.29 -21.50
C GLN A 396 -18.08 -29.39 -21.27
N THR A 397 -19.06 -29.53 -22.14
CA THR A 397 -20.34 -28.81 -22.09
C THR A 397 -21.44 -29.80 -21.67
N GLY A 398 -22.00 -29.64 -20.46
CA GLY A 398 -23.01 -30.54 -19.90
C GLY A 398 -23.49 -30.13 -18.50
N PRO A 399 -24.39 -30.89 -17.86
CA PRO A 399 -24.85 -30.62 -16.49
C PRO A 399 -23.69 -30.70 -15.49
N TRP A 400 -23.33 -29.57 -14.89
CA TRP A 400 -22.17 -29.45 -14.00
C TRP A 400 -22.54 -29.09 -12.55
N VAL A 401 -23.73 -28.53 -12.33
CA VAL A 401 -24.17 -27.90 -11.06
C VAL A 401 -24.05 -28.82 -9.84
N GLN A 402 -24.14 -30.14 -10.02
CA GLN A 402 -24.02 -31.11 -8.91
C GLN A 402 -22.62 -31.73 -8.76
N THR A 403 -21.76 -31.62 -9.78
CA THR A 403 -20.58 -32.49 -9.91
C THR A 403 -19.26 -31.74 -10.00
N HIS A 404 -19.25 -30.52 -10.57
CA HIS A 404 -18.03 -29.78 -10.91
C HIS A 404 -18.09 -28.35 -10.40
N ALA A 405 -16.91 -27.75 -10.20
CA ALA A 405 -16.77 -26.30 -10.10
C ALA A 405 -16.64 -25.73 -11.52
N ARG A 406 -17.27 -24.60 -11.81
CA ARG A 406 -17.20 -23.99 -13.14
C ARG A 406 -16.47 -22.66 -13.08
N PHE A 407 -15.36 -22.58 -13.82
CA PHE A 407 -14.52 -21.39 -13.91
C PHE A 407 -14.85 -20.63 -15.18
N LYS A 408 -15.15 -19.33 -15.04
CA LYS A 408 -15.58 -18.49 -16.16
C LYS A 408 -14.95 -17.12 -16.05
N VAL A 409 -14.35 -16.65 -17.14
CA VAL A 409 -13.91 -15.26 -17.24
C VAL A 409 -15.07 -14.41 -17.76
N GLU A 410 -15.55 -13.47 -16.96
CA GLU A 410 -16.59 -12.52 -17.32
C GLU A 410 -16.07 -11.09 -17.12
N LYS A 411 -16.23 -10.24 -18.14
CA LYS A 411 -15.79 -8.82 -18.09
C LYS A 411 -14.33 -8.64 -17.60
N GLY A 412 -13.44 -9.59 -17.96
CA GLY A 412 -12.03 -9.55 -17.58
C GLY A 412 -11.73 -10.06 -16.17
N GLN A 413 -12.68 -10.72 -15.49
CA GLN A 413 -12.50 -11.30 -14.16
C GLN A 413 -12.81 -12.80 -14.16
N MET A 414 -11.91 -13.60 -13.59
CA MET A 414 -12.20 -15.01 -13.29
C MET A 414 -13.24 -15.12 -12.18
N THR A 415 -14.25 -15.95 -12.40
CA THR A 415 -15.30 -16.28 -11.43
C THR A 415 -15.37 -17.78 -11.22
N THR A 416 -15.65 -18.18 -9.99
CA THR A 416 -15.80 -19.58 -9.59
C THR A 416 -17.25 -19.83 -9.25
N GLN A 417 -17.94 -20.64 -10.05
CA GLN A 417 -19.32 -21.03 -9.83
C GLN A 417 -19.35 -22.42 -9.16
N LEU A 418 -19.91 -22.49 -7.95
CA LEU A 418 -19.91 -23.71 -7.13
C LEU A 418 -21.14 -24.62 -7.37
N GLY A 419 -22.19 -24.08 -7.98
CA GLY A 419 -23.45 -24.83 -8.16
C GLY A 419 -24.10 -25.21 -6.82
N GLN A 420 -24.55 -26.47 -6.73
CA GLN A 420 -25.35 -27.02 -5.62
C GLN A 420 -24.81 -28.31 -5.02
N GLY A 421 -23.81 -28.94 -5.65
CA GLY A 421 -23.30 -30.25 -5.22
C GLY A 421 -21.86 -30.19 -4.77
N ARG A 422 -21.03 -31.07 -5.36
CA ARG A 422 -19.70 -31.39 -4.83
C ARG A 422 -18.78 -30.18 -4.61
N ALA A 423 -18.80 -29.19 -5.51
CA ALA A 423 -17.99 -27.99 -5.37
C ALA A 423 -18.43 -27.11 -4.18
N LEU A 424 -19.74 -26.96 -3.96
CA LEU A 424 -20.27 -26.24 -2.80
C LEU A 424 -19.92 -26.95 -1.48
N GLU A 425 -19.97 -28.28 -1.44
CA GLU A 425 -19.54 -29.07 -0.26
C GLU A 425 -18.07 -28.85 0.09
N ILE A 426 -17.19 -28.88 -0.92
CA ILE A 426 -15.75 -28.63 -0.75
C ILE A 426 -15.53 -27.22 -0.21
N PHE A 427 -16.18 -26.22 -0.81
CA PHE A 427 -16.03 -24.84 -0.38
C PHE A 427 -16.52 -24.65 1.06
N ASN A 428 -17.74 -25.08 1.38
CA ASN A 428 -18.32 -24.96 2.73
C ASN A 428 -17.48 -25.66 3.81
N LYS A 429 -16.87 -26.82 3.50
CA LYS A 429 -15.98 -27.52 4.44
C LYS A 429 -14.69 -26.74 4.76
N ASN A 430 -14.28 -25.86 3.85
CA ASN A 430 -13.04 -25.12 3.95
C ASN A 430 -13.21 -23.67 4.41
N ILE A 431 -14.44 -23.17 4.59
CA ILE A 431 -14.70 -21.86 5.22
C ILE A 431 -14.13 -21.86 6.64
N ILE A 432 -13.38 -20.82 6.97
CA ILE A 432 -12.82 -20.61 8.31
C ILE A 432 -13.26 -19.28 8.93
N ASP A 433 -13.61 -18.29 8.10
CA ASP A 433 -14.09 -17.00 8.53
C ASP A 433 -14.93 -16.33 7.43
N PHE A 434 -15.81 -15.41 7.82
CA PHE A 434 -16.53 -14.56 6.88
C PHE A 434 -16.90 -13.21 7.52
N GLU A 435 -16.83 -12.14 6.73
CA GLU A 435 -17.15 -10.78 7.15
C GLU A 435 -18.12 -10.12 6.15
N PRO A 436 -19.31 -9.68 6.57
CA PRO A 436 -20.17 -8.83 5.75
C PRO A 436 -19.58 -7.41 5.64
N LEU A 437 -19.49 -6.91 4.42
CA LEU A 437 -19.00 -5.58 4.07
C LEU A 437 -20.20 -4.68 3.78
N TYR A 438 -20.40 -3.65 4.61
CA TYR A 438 -21.53 -2.71 4.54
C TYR A 438 -21.18 -1.41 3.83
#